data_AF-A0A847CQG2-F1
#
_entry.id   AF-A0A847CQG2-F1
#
_cell.length_a   1.000
_cell.length_b   1.000
_cell.length_c   1.000
_cell.angle_alpha   90.00
_cell.angle_beta   90.00
_cell.angle_gamma   90.00
#
_symmetry.space_group_name_H-M   'P 1'
#
loop_
_entity.id
_entity.type
_entity.pdbx_description
1 polymer ?
#
loop_
_entity_poly.entity_id
_entity_poly.type
_entity_poly.pdbx_seq_one_letter_code
_entity_poly.pdbx_strand_id
1 'polypeptide(L)'
;YADHTEQPWYPPLREFAVSGPLVALVLEGDEAISVVRGLNGATDGRAAAPGTIRGDFSLSNRENLVHASDSEESAAREMALWFPAL
;
A
#
# COMPACT_ATOMS: atom_id res chain seq x y z
N TYR A 1 3.29 -9.34 1.79
CA TYR A 1 4.59 -9.28 2.47
C TYR A 1 5.26 -10.64 2.76
N ALA A 2 4.69 -11.78 2.34
CA ALA A 2 5.29 -13.09 2.60
C ALA A 2 6.75 -13.20 2.06
N ASP A 3 7.03 -12.57 0.93
CA ASP A 3 8.35 -12.58 0.29
C ASP A 3 9.40 -11.69 0.98
N HIS A 4 9.04 -11.02 2.07
CA HIS A 4 9.86 -10.00 2.72
C HIS A 4 10.08 -10.25 4.21
N THR A 5 9.71 -11.42 4.72
CA THR A 5 9.75 -11.70 6.16
C THR A 5 11.15 -11.68 6.77
N GLU A 6 12.18 -11.93 5.96
CA GLU A 6 13.59 -11.91 6.39
C GLU A 6 14.24 -10.53 6.30
N GLN A 7 13.54 -9.54 5.75
CA GLN A 7 14.10 -8.22 5.54
C GLN A 7 14.20 -7.44 6.86
N PRO A 8 15.32 -6.73 7.13
CA PRO A 8 15.50 -5.98 8.38
C PRO A 8 14.43 -4.92 8.64
N TRP A 9 13.79 -4.43 7.58
CA TRP A 9 12.72 -3.43 7.65
C TRP A 9 11.32 -4.06 7.88
N TYR A 10 11.17 -5.37 7.79
CA TYR A 10 9.86 -6.02 7.91
C TYR A 10 9.30 -6.06 9.35
N PRO A 11 10.07 -6.38 10.40
CA PRO A 11 9.55 -6.35 11.77
C PRO A 11 8.87 -5.03 12.16
N PRO A 12 9.49 -3.84 11.97
CA PRO A 12 8.83 -2.58 12.31
C PRO A 12 7.67 -2.26 11.37
N LEU A 13 7.72 -2.67 10.09
CA LEU A 13 6.59 -2.51 9.16
C LEU A 13 5.38 -3.32 9.61
N ARG A 14 5.58 -4.58 10.02
CA ARG A 14 4.53 -5.43 10.56
C ARG A 14 3.90 -4.79 11.79
N GLU A 15 4.71 -4.31 12.73
CA GLU A 15 4.24 -3.65 13.94
C GLU A 15 3.35 -2.44 13.61
N PHE A 16 3.80 -1.58 12.69
CA PHE A 16 3.01 -0.45 12.21
C PHE A 16 1.69 -0.89 11.55
N ALA A 17 1.75 -1.84 10.61
CA ALA A 17 0.60 -2.27 9.82
C ALA A 17 -0.53 -2.89 10.63
N VAL A 18 -0.23 -3.44 11.83
CA VAL A 18 -1.23 -4.05 12.73
C VAL A 18 -1.50 -3.21 13.98
N SER A 19 -0.93 -2.00 14.08
CA SER A 19 -1.06 -1.14 15.25
C SER A 19 -2.46 -0.55 15.46
N GLY A 20 -3.33 -0.65 14.46
CA GLY A 20 -4.69 -0.12 14.49
C GLY A 20 -5.60 -0.74 13.43
N PRO A 21 -6.88 -0.36 13.41
CA PRO A 21 -7.80 -0.77 12.37
C PRO A 21 -7.37 -0.21 11.01
N LEU A 22 -7.62 -0.97 9.95
CA LEU A 22 -7.40 -0.56 8.57
C LEU A 22 -8.66 -0.74 7.74
N VAL A 23 -8.70 -0.09 6.58
CA VAL A 23 -9.75 -0.27 5.58
C VAL A 23 -9.13 -0.97 4.38
N ALA A 24 -9.63 -2.16 4.07
CA ALA A 24 -9.32 -2.86 2.82
C ALA A 24 -10.36 -2.51 1.77
N LEU A 25 -9.93 -2.25 0.53
CA LEU A 25 -10.78 -1.86 -0.60
C LEU A 25 -10.36 -2.64 -1.84
N VAL A 26 -11.33 -2.95 -2.70
CA VAL A 26 -11.09 -3.35 -4.10
C VAL A 26 -11.58 -2.22 -4.98
N LEU A 27 -10.72 -1.75 -5.88
CA LEU A 27 -11.00 -0.65 -6.80
C LEU A 27 -10.95 -1.16 -8.23
N GLU A 28 -11.91 -0.75 -9.05
CA GLU A 28 -11.97 -1.04 -10.48
C GLU A 28 -11.93 0.25 -11.31
N GLY A 29 -11.44 0.13 -12.54
CA GLY A 29 -11.37 1.24 -13.48
C GLY A 29 -10.27 1.06 -14.52
N ASP A 30 -10.25 1.94 -15.51
CA ASP A 30 -9.20 1.96 -16.53
C ASP A 30 -7.84 2.22 -15.88
N GLU A 31 -6.88 1.33 -16.18
CA GLU A 31 -5.52 1.38 -15.63
C GLU A 31 -5.47 1.49 -14.09
N ALA A 32 -6.43 0.87 -13.39
CA ALA A 32 -6.63 1.06 -11.94
C ALA A 32 -5.33 0.98 -11.11
N ILE A 33 -4.45 0.03 -11.41
CA ILE A 33 -3.16 -0.13 -10.69
C ILE A 33 -2.28 1.12 -10.84
N SER A 34 -2.05 1.60 -12.07
CA SER A 34 -1.19 2.76 -12.30
C SER A 34 -1.82 4.03 -11.71
N VAL A 35 -3.13 4.20 -11.88
CA VAL A 35 -3.90 5.34 -11.36
C VAL A 35 -3.85 5.40 -9.84
N VAL A 36 -4.18 4.30 -9.14
CA VAL A 36 -4.16 4.26 -7.67
C VAL A 36 -2.74 4.48 -7.15
N ARG A 37 -1.71 3.94 -7.80
CA ARG A 37 -0.31 4.20 -7.40
C ARG A 37 0.08 5.65 -7.61
N GLY A 38 -0.40 6.28 -8.69
CA GLY A 38 -0.24 7.71 -8.94
C GLY A 38 -0.88 8.57 -7.84
N LEU A 39 -2.11 8.23 -7.44
CA LEU A 39 -2.81 8.90 -6.33
C LEU A 39 -2.08 8.73 -4.99
N ASN A 40 -1.55 7.54 -4.72
CA ASN A 40 -0.77 7.27 -3.51
C ASN A 40 0.52 8.10 -3.46
N GLY A 41 1.22 8.26 -4.60
CA GLY A 41 2.51 8.93 -4.68
C GLY A 41 3.69 8.07 -4.24
N ALA A 42 4.89 8.66 -4.27
CA ALA A 42 6.15 7.98 -3.93
C ALA A 42 6.12 7.37 -2.52
N THR A 43 6.80 6.22 -2.33
CA THR A 43 6.78 5.46 -1.06
C THR A 43 7.32 6.26 0.14
N ASP A 44 8.36 7.06 -0.07
CA ASP A 44 8.79 8.07 0.90
C ASP A 44 7.99 9.34 0.65
N GLY A 45 7.01 9.65 1.51
CA GLY A 45 6.15 10.79 1.26
C GLY A 45 6.84 12.14 1.40
N ARG A 46 8.04 12.21 2.01
CA ARG A 46 8.90 13.41 1.95
C ARG A 46 9.40 13.70 0.53
N ALA A 47 9.38 12.69 -0.33
CA ALA A 47 9.72 12.77 -1.75
C ALA A 47 8.48 12.64 -2.67
N ALA A 48 7.28 12.48 -2.11
CA ALA A 48 6.05 12.42 -2.90
C ALA A 48 5.59 13.83 -3.30
N ALA A 49 4.94 13.93 -4.46
CA ALA A 49 4.43 15.21 -4.95
C ALA A 49 3.27 15.71 -4.07
N PRO A 50 3.16 17.05 -3.86
CA PRO A 50 1.98 17.65 -3.21
C PRO A 50 0.68 17.24 -3.91
N GLY A 51 -0.38 16.98 -3.15
CA GLY A 51 -1.67 16.51 -3.66
C GLY A 51 -1.78 14.99 -3.82
N THR A 52 -0.71 14.23 -3.60
CA THR A 52 -0.78 12.77 -3.44
C THR A 52 -1.07 12.42 -2.00
N ILE A 53 -1.68 11.25 -1.75
CA ILE A 53 -2.03 10.82 -0.39
C ILE A 53 -0.80 10.81 0.52
N ARG A 54 0.34 10.27 0.04
CA ARG A 54 1.58 10.24 0.82
C ARG A 54 2.21 11.61 0.97
N GLY A 55 2.17 12.45 -0.07
CA GLY A 55 2.71 13.80 -0.01
C GLY A 55 2.01 14.67 1.03
N ASP A 56 0.69 14.50 1.17
CA ASP A 56 -0.12 15.35 2.05
C ASP A 56 -0.25 14.80 3.48
N PHE A 57 -0.20 13.48 3.67
CA PHE A 57 -0.57 12.87 4.96
C PHE A 57 0.47 11.96 5.61
N SER A 58 1.55 11.58 4.91
CA SER A 58 2.55 10.65 5.51
C SER A 58 3.53 11.31 6.45
N LEU A 59 4.03 10.51 7.40
CA LEU A 59 5.06 10.92 8.35
C LEU A 59 6.46 10.54 7.88
N SER A 60 6.58 9.40 7.20
CA SER A 60 7.87 8.82 6.81
C SER A 60 7.74 7.82 5.67
N ASN A 61 8.86 7.21 5.26
CA ASN A 61 8.87 6.13 4.28
C ASN A 61 8.20 4.82 4.77
N ARG A 62 8.09 4.65 6.10
CA ARG A 62 7.47 3.48 6.73
C ARG A 62 6.04 3.75 7.14
N GLU A 63 5.77 4.94 7.66
CA GLU A 63 4.45 5.39 8.09
C GLU A 63 3.80 6.19 6.96
N ASN A 64 3.47 5.50 5.86
CA ASN A 64 3.03 6.10 4.60
C ASN A 64 1.53 5.91 4.29
N LEU A 65 0.74 5.51 5.29
CA LEU A 65 -0.74 5.43 5.33
C LEU A 65 -1.43 4.46 4.37
N VAL A 66 -0.94 4.30 3.15
CA VAL A 66 -1.64 3.58 2.07
C VAL A 66 -0.74 2.54 1.40
N HIS A 67 -1.33 1.38 1.10
CA HIS A 67 -0.76 0.31 0.29
C HIS A 67 -1.60 0.12 -0.97
N ALA A 68 -0.95 -0.22 -2.07
CA ALA A 68 -1.61 -0.65 -3.30
C ALA A 68 -0.73 -1.66 -4.02
N SER A 69 -1.37 -2.61 -4.70
CA SER A 69 -0.72 -3.62 -5.52
C SER A 69 0.12 -2.95 -6.62
N ASP A 70 1.14 -3.67 -7.10
CA ASP A 70 2.12 -3.18 -8.08
C ASP A 70 1.97 -3.81 -9.48
N SER A 71 1.16 -4.85 -9.58
CA SER A 71 0.96 -5.66 -10.78
C SER A 71 -0.39 -6.38 -10.70
N GLU A 72 -0.89 -6.86 -11.83
CA GLU A 72 -2.13 -7.64 -11.87
C GLU A 72 -1.99 -8.94 -11.05
N GLU A 73 -0.81 -9.54 -11.07
CA GLU A 73 -0.51 -10.74 -10.30
C GLU A 73 -0.55 -10.46 -8.78
N SER A 74 0.04 -9.35 -8.32
CA SER A 74 -0.05 -8.98 -6.91
C SER A 74 -1.46 -8.57 -6.50
N ALA A 75 -2.18 -7.85 -7.37
CA ALA A 75 -3.57 -7.49 -7.13
C ALA A 75 -4.46 -8.73 -6.96
N ALA A 76 -4.37 -9.71 -7.86
CA ALA A 76 -5.14 -10.95 -7.76
C ALA A 76 -4.84 -11.73 -6.46
N ARG A 77 -3.57 -11.86 -6.08
CA ARG A 77 -3.17 -12.52 -4.82
C ARG A 77 -3.68 -11.77 -3.59
N GLU A 78 -3.55 -10.45 -3.56
CA GLU A 78 -3.98 -9.62 -2.43
C GLU A 78 -5.50 -9.59 -2.29
N MET A 79 -6.24 -9.50 -3.40
CA MET A 79 -7.71 -9.59 -3.39
C MET A 79 -8.18 -10.92 -2.81
N ALA A 80 -7.62 -12.05 -3.25
CA ALA A 80 -7.97 -13.37 -2.72
C ALA A 80 -7.63 -13.53 -1.22
N LEU A 81 -6.59 -12.84 -0.74
CA LEU A 81 -6.20 -12.84 0.67
C LEU A 81 -7.19 -12.07 1.55
N TRP A 82 -7.62 -10.88 1.12
CA TRP A 82 -8.49 -9.99 1.90
C TRP A 82 -9.97 -10.28 1.73
N PHE A 83 -10.37 -10.77 0.54
CA PHE A 83 -11.76 -10.99 0.15
C PHE A 83 -11.91 -12.39 -0.50
N PRO A 84 -11.78 -13.49 0.26
CA PRO A 84 -11.77 -14.85 -0.29
C PRO A 84 -13.11 -15.33 -0.88
N ALA A 85 -14.18 -14.53 -0.75
CA ALA A 85 -15.51 -14.82 -1.28
C ALA A 85 -15.92 -13.89 -2.43
N LEU A 86 -15.00 -13.03 -2.89
CA LEU A 86 -15.16 -12.19 -4.08
C LEU A 86 -14.81 -13.01 -5.33
#